data_AF-A0A939S801-F1
#
_entry.id   AF-A0A939S801-F1
#
_cell.length_a   1.000
_cell.length_b   1.000
_cell.length_c   1.000
_cell.angle_alpha   90.00
_cell.angle_beta   90.00
_cell.angle_gamma   90.00
#
_symmetry.space_group_name_H-M   'P 1'
#
loop_
_entity.id
_entity.type
_entity.pdbx_description
1 polymer ?
#
loop_
_entity_poly.entity_id
_entity_poly.type
_entity_poly.pdbx_seq_one_letter_code
_entity_poly.pdbx_strand_id
1 'polypeptide(L)'
;MSDMLLIRREPMNFNPLEDVVMDDEAPSIWGGPHVGKRLSEAMQTLRLLPMPGVCGYRPGWPPYVYEFDDLVEQHKQGELERTQQMQNRTRLLPSLRDVTRMEAAICWPAHYLGRLAHLVLAVNAVALAHALERDAGWVAAKRGGYADTWRQRHDQGCEIIARGLRNELVPVF
;
A
#
# COMPACT_ATOMS: atom_id res chain seq x y z
N MET A 1 -3.68 2.00 64.05
CA MET A 1 -4.35 2.82 63.03
C MET A 1 -3.27 3.40 62.12
N SER A 2 -2.98 2.74 61.00
CA SER A 2 -2.15 3.30 59.93
C SER A 2 -2.73 2.82 58.60
N ASP A 3 -3.07 3.78 57.75
CA ASP A 3 -3.76 3.62 56.48
C ASP A 3 -2.98 2.75 55.48
N MET A 4 -3.68 1.78 54.90
CA MET A 4 -3.20 0.94 53.81
C MET A 4 -3.63 1.61 52.50
N LEU A 5 -2.79 2.50 51.96
CA LEU A 5 -2.99 3.08 50.63
C LEU A 5 -2.82 1.99 49.57
N LEU A 6 -3.94 1.38 49.19
CA LEU A 6 -4.08 0.59 47.97
C LEU A 6 -3.83 1.50 46.77
N ILE A 7 -2.58 1.54 46.30
CA ILE A 7 -2.25 2.08 44.98
C ILE A 7 -2.96 1.16 43.97
N ARG A 8 -4.17 1.55 43.54
CA ARG A 8 -4.75 1.03 42.30
C ARG A 8 -3.75 1.38 41.20
N ARG A 9 -2.96 0.40 40.75
CA ARG A 9 -2.32 0.50 39.43
C ARG A 9 -3.47 0.55 38.43
N GLU A 10 -3.63 1.70 37.79
CA GLU A 10 -4.50 1.79 36.62
C GLU A 10 -4.07 0.71 35.62
N PRO A 11 -5.03 0.05 34.94
CA PRO A 11 -4.68 -0.92 33.92
C PRO A 11 -3.80 -0.22 32.90
N MET A 12 -2.61 -0.76 32.66
CA MET A 12 -1.75 -0.36 31.54
C MET A 12 -2.65 -0.34 30.30
N ASN A 13 -2.97 0.85 29.81
CA ASN A 13 -3.71 1.03 28.58
C ASN A 13 -2.76 0.62 27.45
N PHE A 14 -2.64 -0.68 27.22
CA PHE A 14 -1.95 -1.22 26.06
C PHE A 14 -2.87 -1.00 24.87
N ASN A 15 -2.77 0.18 24.29
CA ASN A 15 -3.39 0.52 23.03
C ASN A 15 -2.35 0.27 21.93
N PRO A 16 -2.38 -0.88 21.21
CA PRO A 16 -1.38 -1.26 20.20
C PRO A 16 -1.39 -0.36 18.94
N LEU A 17 -2.07 0.78 18.99
CA LEU A 17 -2.13 1.82 17.97
C LEU A 17 -1.39 3.11 18.41
N GLU A 18 -0.85 3.15 19.63
CA GLU A 18 -0.01 4.24 20.16
C GLU A 18 1.50 4.00 19.96
N ASP A 19 1.87 2.91 19.26
CA ASP A 19 3.25 2.67 18.84
C ASP A 19 3.61 3.60 17.68
N VAL A 20 4.24 4.73 18.03
CA VAL A 20 4.96 5.68 17.15
C VAL A 20 4.26 5.88 15.80
N VAL A 21 3.14 6.60 15.84
CA VAL A 21 2.73 7.38 14.68
C VAL A 21 3.85 8.39 14.45
N MET A 22 4.78 8.07 13.54
CA MET A 22 5.54 9.09 12.83
C MET A 22 4.52 10.11 12.37
N ASP A 23 4.46 11.29 13.00
CA ASP A 23 3.50 12.33 12.67
C ASP A 23 3.45 12.46 11.15
N ASP A 24 2.23 12.41 10.59
CA ASP A 24 1.97 12.62 9.17
C ASP A 24 2.26 14.08 8.73
N GLU A 25 3.07 14.81 9.50
CA GLU A 25 3.69 16.05 9.06
C GLU A 25 4.66 15.72 7.93
N ALA A 26 4.22 16.05 6.72
CA ALA A 26 5.05 15.99 5.54
C ALA A 26 6.35 16.75 5.81
N PRO A 27 7.53 16.10 5.74
CA PRO A 27 8.79 16.79 5.95
C PRO A 27 8.93 17.93 4.95
N SER A 28 9.67 18.97 5.30
CA SER A 28 9.89 20.12 4.40
C SER A 28 10.63 19.73 3.11
N ILE A 29 11.35 18.61 3.12
CA ILE A 29 12.12 18.08 2.01
C ILE A 29 11.97 16.55 1.90
N TRP A 30 12.11 16.02 0.68
CA TRP A 30 12.16 14.57 0.48
C TRP A 30 13.42 13.96 1.12
N GLY A 31 13.21 12.98 2.00
CA GLY A 31 14.23 12.09 2.54
C GLY A 31 13.99 10.64 2.12
N GLY A 32 15.02 9.78 2.18
CA GLY A 32 14.91 8.37 1.81
C GLY A 32 13.81 7.61 2.56
N PRO A 33 13.71 7.70 3.90
CA PRO A 33 12.66 7.03 4.65
C PRO A 33 11.24 7.45 4.24
N HIS A 34 11.05 8.75 3.93
CA HIS A 34 9.75 9.28 3.48
C HIS A 34 9.37 8.77 2.09
N VAL A 35 10.34 8.70 1.18
CA VAL A 35 10.14 8.07 -0.13
C VAL A 35 9.73 6.59 0.02
N GLY A 36 10.41 5.85 0.89
CA GLY A 36 10.06 4.46 1.19
C GLY A 36 8.63 4.32 1.72
N LYS A 37 8.22 5.18 2.67
CA LYS A 37 6.84 5.23 3.18
C LYS A 37 5.84 5.47 2.06
N ARG A 38 6.04 6.51 1.23
CA ARG A 38 5.13 6.82 0.10
C ARG A 38 5.06 5.72 -0.94
N LEU A 39 6.16 5.04 -1.23
CA LEU A 39 6.15 3.88 -2.12
C LEU A 39 5.37 2.70 -1.51
N SER A 40 5.50 2.45 -0.20
CA SER A 40 4.72 1.41 0.47
C SER A 40 3.23 1.71 0.48
N GLU A 41 2.84 2.96 0.72
CA GLU A 41 1.45 3.42 0.63
C GLU A 41 0.92 3.29 -0.79
N ALA A 42 1.71 3.68 -1.80
CA ALA A 42 1.33 3.51 -3.20
C ALA A 42 1.07 2.03 -3.54
N MET A 43 1.91 1.11 -3.06
CA MET A 43 1.69 -0.33 -3.25
C MET A 43 0.44 -0.83 -2.50
N GLN A 44 0.12 -0.26 -1.34
CA GLN A 44 -1.10 -0.56 -0.60
C GLN A 44 -2.34 -0.08 -1.35
N THR A 45 -2.33 1.14 -1.88
CA THR A 45 -3.39 1.70 -2.73
C THR A 45 -3.57 0.84 -3.98
N LEU A 46 -2.48 0.46 -4.64
CA LEU A 46 -2.50 -0.38 -5.84
C LEU A 46 -3.16 -1.75 -5.58
N ARG A 47 -2.95 -2.32 -4.39
CA ARG A 47 -3.57 -3.58 -3.97
C ARG A 47 -5.09 -3.46 -3.77
N LEU A 48 -5.60 -2.28 -3.42
CA LEU A 48 -7.03 -2.02 -3.28
C LEU A 48 -7.72 -1.77 -4.63
N LEU A 49 -6.95 -1.41 -5.67
CA LEU A 49 -7.50 -1.20 -6.99
C LEU A 49 -8.00 -2.51 -7.60
N PRO A 50 -9.12 -2.46 -8.36
CA PRO A 50 -9.61 -3.62 -9.07
C PRO A 50 -8.65 -3.98 -10.20
N MET A 51 -7.68 -4.84 -9.90
CA MET A 51 -6.87 -5.46 -10.95
C MET A 51 -7.77 -6.41 -11.73
N PRO A 52 -7.93 -6.26 -13.06
CA PRO A 52 -8.48 -7.35 -13.85
C PRO A 52 -7.59 -8.56 -13.57
N GLY A 53 -8.16 -9.64 -13.02
CA GLY A 53 -7.39 -10.79 -12.57
C GLY A 53 -6.67 -11.45 -13.74
N VAL A 54 -5.46 -10.98 -14.07
CA VAL A 54 -4.58 -11.60 -15.06
C VAL A 54 -3.68 -12.58 -14.33
N CYS A 55 -4.26 -13.70 -13.93
CA CYS A 55 -3.51 -14.91 -13.61
C CYS A 55 -4.37 -16.11 -14.05
N GLY A 56 -4.40 -16.34 -15.37
CA GLY A 56 -5.11 -17.45 -16.01
C GLY A 56 -5.87 -17.03 -17.28
N TYR A 57 -6.03 -17.98 -18.19
CA TYR A 57 -6.95 -17.88 -19.33
C TYR A 57 -8.37 -17.75 -18.79
N ARG A 58 -8.93 -16.54 -18.80
CA ARG A 58 -10.37 -16.36 -18.71
C ARG A 58 -10.92 -16.26 -20.14
N PRO A 59 -12.03 -16.93 -20.47
CA PRO A 59 -12.73 -16.59 -21.69
C PRO A 59 -13.04 -15.09 -21.63
N GLY A 60 -12.65 -14.34 -22.66
CA GLY A 60 -13.00 -12.91 -22.80
C GLY A 60 -14.51 -12.66 -22.95
N TRP A 61 -15.30 -13.73 -22.87
CA TRP A 61 -16.75 -13.74 -22.90
C TRP A 61 -17.31 -13.76 -21.48
N PRO A 62 -18.29 -12.91 -21.16
CA PRO A 62 -19.06 -13.03 -19.93
C PRO A 62 -19.58 -14.47 -19.78
N PRO A 63 -19.67 -15.01 -18.54
CA PRO A 63 -20.29 -16.32 -18.31
C PRO A 63 -21.74 -16.37 -18.83
N TYR A 64 -22.42 -15.22 -18.87
CA TYR A 64 -23.71 -15.00 -19.52
C TYR A 64 -23.75 -13.58 -20.08
N VAL A 65 -24.34 -13.42 -21.27
CA VAL A 65 -24.77 -12.11 -21.79
C VAL A 65 -26.12 -11.83 -21.16
N TYR A 66 -26.19 -10.86 -20.25
CA TYR A 66 -27.47 -10.43 -19.73
C TYR A 66 -28.25 -9.74 -20.86
N GLU A 67 -29.46 -10.22 -21.15
CA GLU A 67 -30.36 -9.46 -21.99
C GLU A 67 -30.97 -8.31 -21.18
N PHE A 68 -31.35 -7.24 -21.88
CA PHE A 68 -31.91 -6.05 -21.22
C PHE A 68 -33.13 -6.41 -20.37
N ASP A 69 -33.94 -7.36 -20.82
CA ASP A 69 -35.13 -7.83 -20.11
C ASP A 69 -34.77 -8.55 -18.79
N ASP A 70 -33.68 -9.33 -18.76
CA ASP A 70 -33.19 -9.99 -17.54
C ASP A 70 -32.77 -8.96 -16.48
N LEU A 71 -32.07 -7.90 -16.90
CA LEU A 71 -31.63 -6.84 -15.98
C LEU A 71 -32.81 -6.02 -15.45
N VAL A 72 -33.84 -5.81 -16.27
CA VAL A 72 -35.06 -5.11 -15.86
C VAL A 72 -35.87 -5.94 -14.87
N GLU A 73 -35.98 -7.25 -15.06
CA GLU A 73 -36.66 -8.16 -14.12
C GLU A 73 -35.89 -8.28 -12.80
N GLN A 74 -34.57 -8.40 -12.85
CA GLN A 74 -33.71 -8.49 -11.68
C GLN A 74 -33.66 -7.17 -10.88
N HIS A 75 -33.80 -6.02 -11.55
CA HIS A 75 -33.98 -4.71 -10.91
C HIS A 75 -35.36 -4.62 -10.22
N LYS A 76 -36.43 -5.08 -10.87
CA LYS A 76 -37.79 -5.11 -10.29
C LYS A 76 -37.87 -6.01 -9.04
N GLN A 77 -37.08 -7.08 -8.99
CA GLN A 77 -37.00 -7.99 -7.84
C GLN A 77 -36.10 -7.47 -6.69
N GLY A 78 -35.39 -6.35 -6.87
CA GLY A 78 -34.49 -5.78 -5.86
C GLY A 78 -33.22 -6.61 -5.60
N GLU A 79 -32.96 -7.63 -6.42
CA GLU A 79 -31.80 -8.52 -6.31
C GLU A 79 -30.53 -7.86 -6.83
N LEU A 80 -30.68 -6.94 -7.77
CA LEU A 80 -29.59 -6.17 -8.38
C LEU A 80 -28.89 -5.27 -7.36
N GLU A 81 -29.66 -4.57 -6.51
CA GLU A 81 -29.08 -3.78 -5.42
C GLU A 81 -28.42 -4.67 -4.36
N ARG A 82 -28.97 -5.84 -4.05
CA ARG A 82 -28.38 -6.77 -3.07
C ARG A 82 -27.08 -7.39 -3.58
N THR A 83 -27.02 -7.77 -4.85
CA THR A 83 -25.81 -8.32 -5.49
C THR A 83 -24.73 -7.25 -5.66
N GLN A 84 -25.10 -6.03 -6.08
CA GLN A 84 -24.17 -4.90 -6.12
C GLN A 84 -23.69 -4.52 -4.72
N GLN A 85 -24.57 -4.46 -3.72
CA GLN A 85 -24.17 -4.21 -2.33
C GLN A 85 -23.30 -5.34 -1.79
N MET A 86 -23.52 -6.61 -2.15
CA MET A 86 -22.67 -7.73 -1.72
C MET A 86 -21.27 -7.66 -2.36
N GLN A 87 -21.19 -7.27 -3.64
CA GLN A 87 -19.92 -7.05 -4.34
C GLN A 87 -19.20 -5.78 -3.84
N ASN A 88 -19.93 -4.71 -3.56
CA ASN A 88 -19.39 -3.42 -3.10
C ASN A 88 -19.07 -3.40 -1.59
N ARG A 89 -19.83 -4.11 -0.73
CA ARG A 89 -19.56 -4.21 0.73
C ARG A 89 -18.19 -4.79 1.03
N THR A 90 -17.63 -5.57 0.11
CA THR A 90 -16.38 -6.31 0.31
C THR A 90 -15.16 -5.53 -0.20
N ARG A 91 -15.35 -4.38 -0.86
CA ARG A 91 -14.26 -3.63 -1.51
C ARG A 91 -14.15 -2.22 -0.93
N LEU A 92 -13.18 -2.05 -0.02
CA LEU A 92 -12.71 -0.72 0.36
C LEU A 92 -11.96 -0.12 -0.83
N LEU A 93 -12.62 0.76 -1.57
CA LEU A 93 -11.98 1.51 -2.65
C LEU A 93 -11.08 2.59 -2.04
N PRO A 94 -9.88 2.81 -2.60
CA PRO A 94 -9.00 3.87 -2.13
C PRO A 94 -9.62 5.25 -2.42
N SER A 95 -9.27 6.26 -1.63
CA SER A 95 -9.72 7.62 -1.89
C SER A 95 -9.04 8.18 -3.14
N LEU A 96 -9.67 9.18 -3.80
CA LEU A 96 -9.07 9.86 -4.95
C LEU A 96 -7.69 10.42 -4.62
N ARG A 97 -7.51 10.97 -3.41
CA ARG A 97 -6.22 11.51 -2.93
C ARG A 97 -5.15 10.42 -2.90
N ASP A 98 -5.49 9.22 -2.44
CA ASP A 98 -4.54 8.10 -2.36
C ASP A 98 -4.16 7.62 -3.77
N VAL A 99 -5.12 7.58 -4.69
CA VAL A 99 -4.87 7.23 -6.10
C VAL A 99 -3.94 8.25 -6.75
N THR A 100 -4.17 9.55 -6.59
CA THR A 100 -3.31 10.60 -7.16
C THR A 100 -1.89 10.52 -6.60
N ARG A 101 -1.74 10.28 -5.29
CA ARG A 101 -0.43 10.10 -4.64
C ARG A 101 0.29 8.85 -5.14
N MET A 102 -0.44 7.74 -5.27
CA MET A 102 0.06 6.49 -5.82
C MET A 102 0.55 6.68 -7.26
N GLU A 103 -0.24 7.31 -8.13
CA GLU A 103 0.13 7.57 -9.53
C GLU A 103 1.41 8.39 -9.65
N ALA A 104 1.57 9.39 -8.78
CA ALA A 104 2.81 10.16 -8.72
C ALA A 104 4.01 9.30 -8.26
N ALA A 105 3.84 8.48 -7.22
CA ALA A 105 4.94 7.73 -6.62
C ALA A 105 5.36 6.46 -7.38
N ILE A 106 4.42 5.76 -8.02
CA ILE A 106 4.66 4.42 -8.60
C ILE A 106 5.70 4.43 -9.72
N CYS A 107 5.89 5.57 -10.39
CA CYS A 107 6.83 5.73 -11.49
C CYS A 107 8.26 6.06 -11.02
N TRP A 108 8.45 6.52 -9.77
CA TRP A 108 9.76 7.00 -9.29
C TRP A 108 10.89 5.97 -9.41
N PRO A 109 10.71 4.68 -9.05
CA PRO A 109 11.77 3.70 -9.17
C PRO A 109 12.21 3.52 -10.63
N ALA A 110 11.27 3.48 -11.58
CA ALA A 110 11.59 3.37 -13.00
C ALA A 110 12.29 4.63 -13.53
N HIS A 111 11.84 5.81 -13.10
CA HIS A 111 12.36 7.09 -13.56
C HIS A 111 13.79 7.35 -13.05
N TYR A 112 14.04 7.27 -11.74
CA TYR A 112 15.34 7.63 -11.15
C TYR A 112 16.33 6.47 -11.09
N LEU A 113 15.85 5.22 -11.01
CA LEU A 113 16.71 4.04 -10.84
C LEU A 113 16.75 3.16 -12.09
N GLY A 114 16.13 3.54 -13.21
CA GLY A 114 15.99 2.67 -14.39
C GLY A 114 17.29 2.06 -14.94
N ARG A 115 18.45 2.72 -14.73
CA ARG A 115 19.79 2.19 -15.11
C ARG A 115 20.36 1.20 -14.09
N LEU A 116 19.85 1.19 -12.87
CA LEU A 116 20.29 0.39 -11.72
C LEU A 116 19.24 -0.66 -11.39
N ALA A 117 19.09 -1.66 -12.27
CA ALA A 117 18.03 -2.67 -12.17
C ALA A 117 17.96 -3.38 -10.81
N HIS A 118 19.09 -3.61 -10.15
CA HIS A 118 19.15 -4.24 -8.83
C HIS A 118 18.52 -3.36 -7.72
N LEU A 119 18.61 -2.03 -7.82
CA LEU A 119 17.96 -1.11 -6.89
C LEU A 119 16.47 -0.98 -7.20
N VAL A 120 16.08 -0.92 -8.48
CA VAL A 120 14.66 -0.94 -8.89
C VAL A 120 13.95 -2.16 -8.31
N LEU A 121 14.57 -3.34 -8.44
CA LEU A 121 14.03 -4.59 -7.90
C LEU A 121 13.94 -4.55 -6.37
N ALA A 122 14.97 -4.06 -5.68
CA ALA A 122 14.98 -4.00 -4.22
C ALA A 122 13.93 -3.02 -3.67
N VAL A 123 13.86 -1.82 -4.24
CA VAL A 123 12.90 -0.79 -3.84
C VAL A 123 11.47 -1.30 -4.00
N ASN A 124 11.12 -1.82 -5.19
CA ASN A 124 9.78 -2.33 -5.44
C ASN A 124 9.44 -3.57 -4.59
N ALA A 125 10.38 -4.51 -4.43
CA ALA A 125 10.11 -5.73 -3.67
C ALA A 125 9.93 -5.47 -2.17
N VAL A 126 10.73 -4.58 -1.59
CA VAL A 126 10.63 -4.22 -0.18
C VAL A 126 9.43 -3.31 0.08
N ALA A 127 9.13 -2.34 -0.80
CA ALA A 127 7.91 -1.52 -0.70
C ALA A 127 6.64 -2.39 -0.77
N LEU A 128 6.60 -3.39 -1.67
CA LEU A 128 5.50 -4.35 -1.74
C LEU A 128 5.42 -5.21 -0.48
N ALA A 129 6.55 -5.65 0.09
CA ALA A 129 6.55 -6.40 1.34
C ALA A 129 5.96 -5.57 2.48
N HIS A 130 6.34 -4.29 2.60
CA HIS A 130 5.78 -3.39 3.59
C HIS A 130 4.27 -3.17 3.41
N ALA A 131 3.78 -3.03 2.18
CA ALA A 131 2.34 -2.95 1.88
C ALA A 131 1.55 -4.24 2.23
N LEU A 132 2.26 -5.36 2.41
CA LEU A 132 1.71 -6.63 2.87
C LEU A 132 1.95 -6.88 4.37
N GLU A 133 2.38 -5.86 5.11
CA GLU A 133 2.77 -5.96 6.53
C GLU A 133 3.89 -7.01 6.75
N ARG A 134 4.80 -7.10 5.78
CA ARG A 134 6.00 -7.97 5.80
C ARG A 134 7.27 -7.14 5.78
N ASP A 135 8.39 -7.81 6.01
CA ASP A 135 9.71 -7.21 6.09
C ASP A 135 10.65 -7.69 4.96
N ALA A 136 11.87 -7.16 4.94
CA ALA A 136 12.90 -7.58 3.99
C ALA A 136 13.32 -9.06 4.15
N GLY A 137 13.12 -9.66 5.34
CA GLY A 137 13.30 -11.09 5.57
C GLY A 137 12.36 -11.93 4.70
N TRP A 138 11.09 -11.52 4.60
CA TRP A 138 10.13 -12.15 3.69
C TRP A 138 10.58 -12.08 2.22
N VAL A 139 11.13 -10.94 1.78
CA VAL A 139 11.66 -10.76 0.43
C VAL A 139 12.83 -11.71 0.18
N ALA A 140 13.78 -11.78 1.11
CA ALA A 140 14.92 -12.69 1.04
C ALA A 140 14.48 -14.16 0.98
N ALA A 141 13.49 -14.55 1.76
CA ALA A 141 12.93 -15.91 1.73
C ALA A 141 12.29 -16.26 0.38
N LYS A 142 11.71 -15.29 -0.34
CA LYS A 142 11.05 -15.51 -1.64
C LYS A 142 11.98 -15.38 -2.84
N ARG A 143 12.99 -14.53 -2.76
CA ARG A 143 13.84 -14.15 -3.90
C ARG A 143 15.31 -14.55 -3.74
N GLY A 144 15.68 -15.09 -2.58
CA GLY A 144 17.06 -15.42 -2.22
C GLY A 144 17.86 -14.22 -1.69
N GLY A 145 19.07 -14.51 -1.23
CA GLY A 145 19.98 -13.52 -0.63
C GLY A 145 19.72 -13.26 0.86
N TYR A 146 20.23 -12.15 1.36
CA TYR A 146 20.17 -11.77 2.78
C TYR A 146 19.26 -10.56 2.99
N ALA A 147 18.48 -10.58 4.08
CA ALA A 147 17.54 -9.51 4.42
C ALA A 147 18.21 -8.13 4.49
N ASP A 148 19.41 -8.07 5.06
CA ASP A 148 20.15 -6.81 5.21
C ASP A 148 20.60 -6.25 3.86
N THR A 149 20.93 -7.11 2.89
CA THR A 149 21.25 -6.66 1.52
C THR A 149 20.02 -6.05 0.85
N TRP A 150 18.83 -6.62 1.06
CA TRP A 150 17.59 -6.06 0.53
C TRP A 150 17.25 -4.72 1.19
N ARG A 151 17.39 -4.61 2.53
CA ARG A 151 17.23 -3.34 3.25
C ARG A 151 18.20 -2.27 2.76
N GLN A 152 19.49 -2.58 2.74
CA GLN A 152 20.52 -1.64 2.31
C GLN A 152 20.29 -1.11 0.89
N ARG A 153 19.93 -1.99 -0.05
CA ARG A 153 19.62 -1.60 -1.45
C ARG A 153 18.33 -0.79 -1.54
N HIS A 154 17.32 -1.14 -0.76
CA HIS A 154 16.09 -0.36 -0.68
C HIS A 154 16.39 1.06 -0.18
N ASP A 155 17.13 1.20 0.92
CA ASP A 155 17.43 2.49 1.53
C ASP A 155 18.30 3.34 0.60
N GLN A 156 19.32 2.73 -0.02
CA GLN A 156 20.14 3.38 -1.04
C GLN A 156 19.30 3.85 -2.23
N GLY A 157 18.37 3.03 -2.71
CA GLY A 157 17.47 3.39 -3.81
C GLY A 157 16.54 4.56 -3.44
N CYS A 158 15.98 4.54 -2.23
CA CYS A 158 15.12 5.60 -1.74
C CYS A 158 15.87 6.93 -1.58
N GLU A 159 17.12 6.91 -1.12
CA GLU A 159 17.96 8.11 -1.04
C GLU A 159 18.28 8.73 -2.41
N ILE A 160 18.52 7.89 -3.43
CA ILE A 160 18.73 8.37 -4.80
C ILE A 160 17.45 9.01 -5.34
N ILE A 161 16.29 8.38 -5.14
CA ILE A 161 14.99 8.94 -5.54
C ILE A 161 14.74 10.27 -4.80
N ALA A 162 14.95 10.32 -3.48
CA ALA A 162 14.78 11.54 -2.69
C ALA A 162 15.67 12.69 -3.18
N ARG A 163 16.89 12.38 -3.65
CA ARG A 163 17.76 13.38 -4.29
C ARG A 163 17.19 13.86 -5.63
N GLY A 164 16.68 12.94 -6.46
CA GLY A 164 16.02 13.29 -7.72
C GLY A 164 14.81 14.21 -7.52
N LEU A 165 13.92 13.85 -6.60
CA LEU A 165 12.73 14.64 -6.26
C LEU A 165 13.08 16.04 -5.73
N ARG A 166 14.16 16.15 -4.92
CA ARG A 166 14.67 17.46 -4.45
C ARG A 166 15.20 18.31 -5.59
N ASN A 167 15.92 17.72 -6.54
CA ASN A 167 16.46 18.44 -7.69
C ASN A 167 15.35 18.96 -8.61
N GLU A 168 14.25 18.22 -8.72
CA GLU A 168 13.07 18.59 -9.52
C GLU A 168 12.07 19.46 -8.75
N LEU A 169 12.37 19.81 -7.49
CA LEU A 169 11.54 20.64 -6.62
C LEU A 169 10.11 20.10 -6.46
N VAL A 170 9.95 18.78 -6.44
CA VAL A 170 8.65 18.13 -6.26
C VAL A 170 8.14 18.43 -4.84
N PRO A 171 6.92 18.97 -4.67
CA PRO A 171 6.37 19.25 -3.36
C PRO A 171 6.14 17.94 -2.58
N VAL A 172 6.42 17.97 -1.28
CA VAL A 172 6.19 16.83 -0.39
C VAL A 172 4.70 16.71 -0.09
N PHE A 173 4.17 15.50 -0.15
CA PHE A 173 2.77 15.18 0.16
C PHE A 173 2.66 13.95 1.02
#